data_AF-A0A3P8BTF6-F1
#
_entry.id   AF-A0A3P8BTF6-F1
#
_cell.length_a   1.000
_cell.length_b   1.000
_cell.length_c   1.000
_cell.angle_alpha   90.00
_cell.angle_beta   90.00
_cell.angle_gamma   90.00
#
_symmetry.space_group_name_H-M   'P 1'
#
loop_
_entity.id
_entity.type
_entity.pdbx_description
1 polymer ?
#
loop_
_entity_poly.entity_id
_entity_poly.type
_entity_poly.pdbx_seq_one_letter_code
_entity_poly.pdbx_strand_id
1 'polypeptide(L)'
;MGVLQGAGDDKLGRKIIVFSACRLPAADLIDHQHLLMYITKTLEQYVSIDYVLIYFHFGLTNKNRPKFKWLVQAYRTFGRNFRKNLKTLYIVHPTTGIKILWTLFRPFIR
;
A
#
# COMPACT_ATOMS: atom_id res chain seq x y z
N MET A 1 -1.06 -13.60 -6.44
CA MET A 1 -2.00 -12.49 -6.75
C MET A 1 -1.19 -11.28 -7.17
N GLY A 2 -1.51 -10.61 -8.28
CA GLY A 2 -0.73 -9.46 -8.78
C GLY A 2 -1.01 -8.13 -8.06
N VAL A 3 -1.40 -8.14 -6.78
CA VAL A 3 -1.73 -6.92 -6.01
C VAL A 3 -0.49 -6.06 -5.81
N LEU A 4 0.65 -6.70 -5.54
CA LEU A 4 1.96 -6.09 -5.43
C LEU A 4 2.86 -6.62 -6.54
N GLN A 5 3.56 -5.72 -7.23
CA GLN A 5 4.49 -6.07 -8.30
C GLN A 5 5.72 -5.15 -8.27
N GLY A 6 6.92 -5.72 -8.44
CA GLY A 6 8.13 -4.94 -8.69
C GLY A 6 8.12 -4.39 -10.12
N ALA A 7 8.40 -3.10 -10.28
CA ALA A 7 8.39 -2.40 -11.57
C ALA A 7 9.77 -1.88 -11.99
N GLY A 8 10.84 -2.47 -11.43
CA GLY A 8 12.22 -2.07 -11.69
C GLY A 8 12.73 -1.02 -10.70
N ASP A 9 13.60 -0.14 -11.18
CA ASP A 9 14.27 0.89 -10.39
C ASP A 9 13.99 2.28 -10.95
N ASP A 10 13.94 3.30 -10.08
CA ASP A 10 13.84 4.69 -10.51
C ASP A 10 15.20 5.27 -10.93
N LYS A 11 15.22 6.54 -11.34
CA LYS A 11 16.45 7.23 -11.78
C LYS A 11 17.55 7.29 -10.70
N LEU A 12 17.22 7.06 -9.44
CA LEU A 12 18.14 7.05 -8.30
C LEU A 12 18.50 5.62 -7.87
N GLY A 13 18.09 4.59 -8.63
CA GLY A 13 18.35 3.19 -8.32
C GLY A 13 17.47 2.62 -7.19
N ARG A 14 16.37 3.30 -6.82
CA ARG A 14 15.45 2.84 -5.77
C ARG A 14 14.42 1.90 -6.36
N LYS A 15 14.15 0.78 -5.69
CA LYS A 15 13.15 -0.20 -6.15
C LYS A 15 11.78 0.43 -6.21
N ILE A 16 11.09 0.24 -7.33
CA ILE A 16 9.71 0.68 -7.54
C ILE A 16 8.78 -0.50 -7.29
N ILE A 17 7.85 -0.32 -6.38
CA ILE A 17 6.81 -1.28 -6.06
C ILE A 17 5.47 -0.70 -6.47
N VAL A 18 4.65 -1.49 -7.15
CA VAL A 18 3.32 -1.12 -7.61
C VAL A 18 2.28 -1.86 -6.79
N PHE A 19 1.35 -1.12 -6.19
CA PHE A 19 0.14 -1.64 -5.56
C PHE A 19 -1.07 -1.35 -6.44
N SER A 20 -1.79 -2.40 -6.88
CA SER A 20 -2.98 -2.27 -7.72
C SER A 20 -4.26 -2.56 -6.94
N ALA A 21 -5.03 -1.51 -6.62
CA ALA A 21 -6.28 -1.64 -5.88
C ALA A 21 -7.36 -2.46 -6.60
N CYS A 22 -7.41 -2.41 -7.94
CA CYS A 22 -8.34 -3.21 -8.75
C CYS A 22 -8.16 -4.73 -8.59
N ARG A 23 -6.98 -5.18 -8.14
CA ARG A 23 -6.68 -6.59 -7.90
C ARG A 23 -6.93 -7.00 -6.46
N LEU A 24 -7.42 -6.08 -5.62
CA LEU A 24 -7.85 -6.45 -4.29
C LEU A 24 -9.05 -7.39 -4.39
N PRO A 25 -8.99 -8.51 -3.67
CA PRO A 25 -10.11 -9.43 -3.56
C PRO A 25 -11.29 -8.77 -2.84
N ALA A 26 -12.49 -9.32 -3.03
CA ALA A 26 -13.67 -8.83 -2.36
C ALA A 26 -13.48 -8.93 -0.84
N ALA A 27 -13.81 -7.85 -0.12
CA ALA A 27 -13.49 -7.71 1.29
C ALA A 27 -14.29 -8.68 2.17
N ASP A 28 -15.49 -9.06 1.75
CA ASP A 28 -16.35 -10.06 2.39
C ASP A 28 -15.83 -11.50 2.25
N LEU A 29 -15.14 -11.79 1.15
CA LEU A 29 -14.67 -13.14 0.83
C LEU A 29 -13.23 -13.41 1.26
N ILE A 30 -12.50 -12.41 1.76
CA ILE A 30 -11.10 -12.59 2.15
C ILE A 30 -10.83 -12.45 3.64
N ASP A 31 -10.00 -13.38 4.11
CA ASP A 31 -9.33 -13.24 5.38
C ASP A 31 -8.35 -12.06 5.30
N HIS A 32 -8.75 -11.00 5.98
CA HIS A 32 -8.03 -9.74 6.07
C HIS A 32 -6.66 -9.89 6.76
N GLN A 33 -6.48 -10.88 7.64
CA GLN A 33 -5.17 -11.17 8.23
C GLN A 33 -4.26 -11.85 7.21
N HIS A 34 -4.77 -12.82 6.45
CA HIS A 34 -3.99 -13.46 5.39
C HIS A 34 -3.58 -12.45 4.30
N LEU A 35 -4.48 -11.55 3.90
CA LEU A 35 -4.15 -10.48 2.97
C LEU A 35 -3.05 -9.55 3.53
N LEU A 36 -3.17 -9.17 4.80
CA LEU A 36 -2.17 -8.33 5.46
C LEU A 36 -0.81 -9.05 5.55
N MET A 37 -0.78 -10.31 5.95
CA MET A 37 0.44 -11.11 5.98
C MET A 37 1.08 -11.24 4.59
N TYR A 38 0.28 -11.49 3.56
CA TYR A 38 0.76 -11.54 2.18
C TYR A 38 1.40 -10.22 1.74
N ILE A 39 0.72 -9.09 2.00
CA ILE A 39 1.23 -7.75 1.67
C ILE A 39 2.54 -7.49 2.43
N THR A 40 2.57 -7.73 3.74
CA THR A 40 3.75 -7.53 4.58
C THR A 40 4.93 -8.34 4.07
N LYS A 41 4.75 -9.66 3.88
CA LYS A 41 5.82 -10.56 3.42
C LYS A 41 6.32 -10.21 2.01
N THR A 42 5.44 -9.70 1.15
CA THR A 42 5.80 -9.26 -0.20
C THR A 42 6.55 -7.93 -0.19
N LEU A 43 6.30 -7.06 0.79
CA LEU A 43 7.03 -5.80 0.92
C LEU A 43 8.37 -5.97 1.67
N GLU A 44 8.47 -6.93 2.61
CA GLU A 44 9.67 -7.22 3.39
C GLU A 44 10.94 -7.44 2.54
N GLN A 45 10.77 -8.04 1.35
CA GLN A 45 11.82 -8.26 0.36
C GLN A 45 12.37 -6.95 -0.27
N TYR A 46 11.69 -5.82 -0.10
CA TYR A 46 12.11 -4.51 -0.64
C TYR A 46 12.41 -3.47 0.45
N VAL A 47 11.75 -3.55 1.61
CA VAL A 47 11.80 -2.50 2.65
C VAL A 47 13.13 -2.41 3.40
N SER A 48 14.09 -3.32 3.15
CA SER A 48 15.43 -3.26 3.72
C SER A 48 16.26 -2.09 3.17
N ILE A 49 15.92 -1.59 1.98
CA ILE A 49 16.56 -0.46 1.30
C ILE A 49 15.55 0.62 0.92
N ASP A 50 16.06 1.77 0.48
CA ASP A 50 15.24 2.87 0.00
C ASP A 50 14.40 2.48 -1.22
N TYR A 51 13.09 2.75 -1.17
CA TYR A 51 12.14 2.31 -2.19
C TYR A 51 11.05 3.35 -2.46
N VAL A 52 10.37 3.17 -3.59
CA VAL A 52 9.23 3.97 -4.04
C VAL A 52 8.01 3.06 -4.16
N LEU A 53 6.87 3.53 -3.65
CA LEU A 53 5.59 2.83 -3.79
C LEU A 53 4.65 3.62 -4.70
N ILE A 54 4.07 2.96 -5.70
CA ILE A 54 3.06 3.52 -6.58
C ILE A 54 1.73 2.81 -6.30
N TYR A 55 0.78 3.54 -5.75
CA TYR A 55 -0.56 3.05 -5.45
C TYR A 55 -1.54 3.46 -6.57
N PHE A 56 -1.98 2.49 -7.38
CA PHE A 56 -3.06 2.69 -8.33
C PHE A 56 -4.39 2.45 -7.64
N HIS A 57 -5.15 3.52 -7.46
CA HIS A 57 -6.45 3.46 -6.79
C HIS A 57 -7.58 2.92 -7.68
N PHE A 58 -7.38 2.87 -8.99
CA PHE A 58 -8.41 2.45 -9.95
C PHE A 58 -9.03 1.09 -9.58
N GLY A 59 -10.34 0.97 -9.81
CA GLY A 59 -11.09 -0.27 -9.57
C GLY A 59 -11.44 -0.56 -8.11
N LEU A 60 -11.13 0.35 -7.17
CA LEU A 60 -11.63 0.23 -5.80
C LEU A 60 -13.13 0.57 -5.75
N THR A 61 -13.95 -0.37 -5.27
CA THR A 61 -15.39 -0.28 -5.09
C THR A 61 -15.75 -0.57 -3.63
N ASN A 62 -16.98 -0.31 -3.19
CA ASN A 62 -17.40 -0.66 -1.82
C ASN A 62 -17.28 -2.16 -1.50
N LYS A 63 -17.26 -3.04 -2.52
CA LYS A 63 -17.14 -4.49 -2.35
C LYS A 63 -15.70 -4.95 -2.06
N ASN A 64 -14.68 -4.27 -2.59
CA ASN A 64 -13.27 -4.63 -2.39
C ASN A 64 -12.52 -3.64 -1.48
N ARG A 65 -13.19 -2.58 -1.03
CA ARG A 65 -12.61 -1.56 -0.16
C ARG A 65 -12.40 -2.12 1.26
N PRO A 66 -11.16 -2.15 1.77
CA PRO A 66 -10.90 -2.55 3.14
C PRO A 66 -11.52 -1.57 4.13
N LYS A 67 -11.98 -2.07 5.28
CA LYS A 67 -12.51 -1.23 6.35
C LYS A 67 -11.42 -0.31 6.91
N PHE A 68 -11.79 0.89 7.35
CA PHE A 68 -10.83 1.85 7.93
C PHE A 68 -10.06 1.27 9.12
N LYS A 69 -10.73 0.52 10.02
CA LYS A 69 -10.07 -0.17 11.13
C LYS A 69 -8.96 -1.12 10.66
N TRP A 70 -9.17 -1.83 9.55
CA TRP A 70 -8.16 -2.69 8.96
C TRP A 70 -6.98 -1.90 8.39
N LEU A 71 -7.23 -0.76 7.71
CA LEU A 71 -6.15 0.10 7.22
C LEU A 71 -5.26 0.61 8.35
N VAL A 72 -5.86 1.02 9.48
CA VAL A 72 -5.11 1.42 10.68
C VAL A 72 -4.32 0.25 11.25
N GLN A 73 -4.91 -0.94 11.33
CA GLN A 73 -4.22 -2.14 11.79
C GLN A 73 -3.03 -2.49 10.88
N ALA A 74 -3.23 -2.50 9.56
CA ALA A 74 -2.18 -2.74 8.58
C ALA A 74 -1.01 -1.76 8.74
N TYR A 75 -1.31 -0.47 8.88
CA TYR A 75 -0.30 0.56 9.11
C TYR A 75 0.50 0.33 10.41
N ARG A 76 -0.17 -0.12 11.49
CA ARG A 76 0.48 -0.44 12.77
C ARG A 76 1.32 -1.71 12.71
N THR A 77 0.90 -2.70 11.92
CA THR A 77 1.63 -3.95 11.70
C THR A 77 2.92 -3.73 10.91
N PHE A 78 2.96 -2.73 10.02
CA PHE A 78 4.18 -2.40 9.30
C PHE A 78 5.27 -1.89 10.25
N GLY A 79 6.41 -2.57 10.23
CA GLY A 79 7.59 -2.22 11.01
C GLY A 79 8.17 -0.84 10.66
N ARG A 80 9.13 -0.37 11.46
CA ARG A 80 9.78 0.95 11.27
C ARG A 80 10.39 1.11 9.87
N ASN A 81 10.95 0.04 9.31
CA ASN A 81 11.67 0.06 8.02
C ASN A 81 10.76 0.40 6.84
N PHE A 82 9.49 -0.02 6.88
CA PHE A 82 8.48 0.32 5.87
C PHE A 82 8.23 1.83 5.77
N ARG A 83 8.36 2.54 6.90
CA ARG A 83 8.15 3.99 6.93
C ARG A 83 9.43 4.75 6.63
N LYS A 84 10.55 4.33 7.24
CA LYS A 84 11.85 5.02 7.12
C LYS A 84 12.43 4.96 5.70
N ASN A 85 12.25 3.83 5.02
CA ASN A 85 12.88 3.58 3.73
C ASN A 85 11.95 3.90 2.54
N LEU A 86 10.66 4.13 2.79
CA LEU A 86 9.74 4.64 1.77
C LEU A 86 10.05 6.10 1.44
N LYS A 87 10.69 6.36 0.30
CA LYS A 87 11.07 7.73 -0.09
C LYS A 87 9.97 8.47 -0.80
N THR A 88 9.13 7.76 -1.54
CA THR A 88 8.04 8.38 -2.26
C THR A 88 6.86 7.44 -2.36
N LEU A 89 5.67 7.95 -2.04
CA LEU A 89 4.40 7.31 -2.32
C LEU A 89 3.66 8.10 -3.39
N TYR A 90 3.53 7.52 -4.57
CA TYR A 90 2.70 8.08 -5.64
C TYR A 90 1.31 7.48 -5.57
N ILE A 91 0.27 8.32 -5.60
CA ILE A 91 -1.13 7.88 -5.67
C ILE A 91 -1.64 8.22 -7.08
N VAL A 92 -1.97 7.20 -7.85
CA VAL A 92 -2.46 7.33 -9.22
C VAL A 92 -3.98 7.16 -9.23
N HIS A 93 -4.67 8.10 -9.89
CA HIS A 93 -6.13 8.25 -9.89
C HIS A 93 -6.75 8.44 -8.50
N PRO A 94 -6.31 9.44 -7.70
CA PRO A 94 -6.86 9.67 -6.36
C PRO A 94 -8.34 10.08 -6.45
N THR A 95 -9.21 9.36 -5.71
CA THR A 95 -10.58 9.82 -5.44
C THR A 95 -10.58 10.86 -4.32
N THR A 96 -11.65 11.64 -4.21
CA THR A 96 -11.85 12.62 -3.13
C THR A 96 -11.70 11.99 -1.74
N GLY A 97 -12.25 10.78 -1.56
CA GLY A 97 -12.12 10.03 -0.30
C GLY A 97 -10.67 9.72 0.07
N ILE A 98 -9.83 9.36 -0.90
CA ILE A 98 -8.40 9.13 -0.65
C ILE A 98 -7.64 10.40 -0.35
N LYS A 99 -7.97 11.52 -1.00
CA LYS A 99 -7.32 12.81 -0.71
C LYS A 99 -7.56 13.22 0.74
N ILE A 100 -8.79 13.08 1.23
CA ILE A 100 -9.15 13.34 2.64
C ILE A 100 -8.39 12.40 3.57
N LEU A 101 -8.39 11.09 3.25
CA LEU A 101 -7.69 10.07 4.03
C LEU A 101 -6.19 10.36 4.14
N TRP A 102 -5.55 10.76 3.03
CA TRP A 102 -4.14 11.11 2.99
C TRP A 102 -3.81 12.34 3.83
N THR A 103 -4.65 13.39 3.77
CA THR A 103 -4.50 14.57 4.62
C THR A 103 -4.60 14.24 6.11
N LEU A 104 -5.50 13.31 6.48
CA LEU A 104 -5.65 12.84 7.85
C LEU A 104 -4.48 11.94 8.31
N PHE A 105 -3.90 11.14 7.41
CA PHE A 105 -2.76 10.27 7.75
C PHE A 105 -1.40 10.96 7.68
N ARG A 106 -1.28 12.10 6.98
CA ARG A 106 -0.07 12.92 6.92
C ARG A 106 0.62 13.14 8.28
N PRO A 107 -0.07 13.52 9.37
CA PRO A 107 0.57 13.69 10.69
C PRO A 107 1.08 12.39 11.34
N PHE A 108 0.62 11.22 10.88
CA PHE A 108 1.07 9.92 11.39
C PHE A 108 2.27 9.36 10.63
N ILE A 109 2.61 9.94 9.48
CA ILE A 109 3.76 9.61 8.62
C ILE A 109 4.81 10.70 8.89
N ARG A 110 5.58 10.53 9.97
CA ARG A 110 6.74 11.35 10.30
C ARG A 110 8.02 10.70 9.81
#